data_AF-N1MPC9-F1
#
_entry.id   AF-N1MPC9-F1
#
_cell.length_a   1.000
_cell.length_b   1.000
_cell.length_c   1.000
_cell.angle_alpha   90.00
_cell.angle_beta   90.00
_cell.angle_gamma   90.00
#
_symmetry.space_group_name_H-M   'P 1'
#
loop_
_entity.id
_entity.type
_entity.pdbx_description
1 polymer ?
#
loop_
_entity_poly.entity_id
_entity_poly.type
_entity_poly.pdbx_seq_one_letter_code
_entity_poly.pdbx_strand_id
1 'polypeptide(L)' 'MAAEWDFEGDGTFPVKAALPRRAGATVTVRASHSFTRPGTYFPALRVVSQRQGDAITPFARIQNLGRVRVVVE' A
#
# COMPACT_ATOMS: atom_id res chain seq x y z
N MET A 1 -10.10 7.49 -1.11
CA MET A 1 -9.08 6.55 -1.60
C MET A 1 -7.93 6.49 -0.62
N ALA A 2 -7.22 5.37 -0.53
CA ALA A 2 -6.05 5.23 0.32
C ALA A 2 -5.04 4.29 -0.35
N ALA A 3 -3.76 4.42 -0.01
CA ALA A 3 -2.70 3.51 -0.42
C ALA A 3 -1.72 3.38 0.75
N GLU A 4 -1.43 2.15 1.15
CA GLU A 4 -0.68 1.84 2.37
C GLU A 4 0.27 0.66 2.10
N TRP A 5 1.51 0.80 2.57
CA TRP A 5 2.54 -0.22 2.47
C TRP A 5 2.68 -0.98 3.78
N ASP A 6 2.91 -2.27 3.65
CA ASP A 6 3.40 -3.16 4.69
C ASP A 6 4.67 -3.83 4.15
N PHE A 7 5.84 -3.34 4.55
CA PHE A 7 7.11 -3.89 4.05
C PHE A 7 7.51 -5.18 4.77
N GLU A 8 7.15 -5.33 6.03
CA GLU A 8 7.53 -6.48 6.85
C GLU A 8 6.59 -7.68 6.63
N GLY A 9 5.38 -7.44 6.11
CA GLY A 9 4.41 -8.49 5.77
C GLY A 9 3.58 -8.96 6.97
N ASP A 10 3.43 -8.12 8.00
CA ASP A 10 2.70 -8.44 9.23
C ASP A 10 1.19 -8.15 9.16
N GLY A 11 0.73 -7.55 8.06
CA GLY A 11 -0.67 -7.23 7.79
C GLY A 11 -1.16 -5.92 8.41
N THR A 12 -0.27 -5.11 9.02
CA THR A 12 -0.67 -3.88 9.73
C THR A 12 -0.71 -2.63 8.86
N PHE A 13 -0.05 -2.64 7.70
CA PHE A 13 -0.01 -1.52 6.72
C PHE A 13 0.31 -0.14 7.35
N PRO A 14 1.44 -0.01 8.08
CA PRO A 14 1.71 1.19 8.87
C PRO A 14 2.14 2.41 8.03
N VAL A 15 2.62 2.20 6.81
CA VAL A 15 3.21 3.27 5.99
C VAL A 15 2.21 3.78 4.97
N LYS A 16 1.66 4.98 5.20
CA LYS A 16 0.75 5.63 4.24
C LYS A 16 1.52 6.17 3.03
N ALA A 17 1.06 5.85 1.83
CA ALA A 17 1.57 6.44 0.61
C ALA A 17 0.98 7.85 0.40
N ALA A 18 1.81 8.78 -0.08
CA ALA A 18 1.34 10.09 -0.49
C ALA A 18 0.49 9.98 -1.77
N LEU A 19 -0.77 10.40 -1.69
CA LEU A 19 -1.68 10.44 -2.83
C LEU A 19 -1.98 11.89 -3.23
N PRO A 20 -2.08 12.18 -4.53
CA PRO A 20 -2.46 13.51 -5.00
C PRO A 20 -3.90 13.82 -4.59
N ARG A 21 -4.16 15.08 -4.23
CA ARG A 21 -5.51 15.55 -3.84
C ARG A 21 -6.54 15.44 -4.97
N ARG A 22 -6.08 15.47 -6.22
CA ARG A 22 -6.85 15.15 -7.42
C ARG A 22 -6.07 14.11 -8.21
N ALA A 23 -6.57 12.89 -8.23
CA ALA A 23 -6.05 11.81 -9.06
C ALA A 23 -6.79 11.80 -10.41
N GLY A 24 -6.05 11.60 -11.50
CA GLY A 24 -6.64 11.18 -12.77
C GLY A 24 -7.05 9.71 -12.73
N ALA A 25 -7.28 9.10 -13.90
CA ALA A 25 -7.60 7.68 -13.99
C ALA A 25 -6.50 6.76 -13.45
N THR A 26 -5.25 7.24 -13.42
CA THR A 26 -4.07 6.50 -12.98
C THR A 26 -3.27 7.31 -11.95
N VAL A 27 -2.75 6.63 -10.94
CA VAL A 27 -1.81 7.19 -9.96
C VAL A 27 -0.62 6.25 -9.84
N THR A 28 0.58 6.81 -9.78
CA THR A 28 1.81 6.07 -9.45
C THR A 28 2.27 6.46 -8.05
N VAL A 29 2.45 5.46 -7.20
CA VAL A 29 3.05 5.62 -5.86
C VAL A 29 4.41 4.93 -5.84
N ARG A 30 5.38 5.54 -5.15
CA ARG A 30 6.73 5.00 -4.99
C ARG A 30 7.11 5.08 -3.52
N ALA A 31 7.90 4.12 -3.08
CA ALA A 31 8.51 4.10 -1.76
C ALA A 31 9.84 3.34 -1.84
N SER A 32 10.72 3.60 -0.88
CA SER A 32 11.97 2.87 -0.69
C SER A 32 12.00 2.34 0.73
N HIS A 33 12.42 1.08 0.90
CA HIS A 33 12.55 0.41 2.19
C HIS A 33 13.81 -0.43 2.19
N SER A 34 14.48 -0.51 3.35
CA SER A 34 15.69 -1.31 3.54
C SER A 34 15.45 -2.31 4.67
N PHE A 35 15.60 -3.59 4.36
CA PHE A 35 15.55 -4.66 5.35
C PHE A 35 16.89 -4.75 6.06
N THR A 36 16.88 -4.73 7.39
CA THR A 36 18.11 -4.70 8.20
C THR A 36 18.58 -6.08 8.65
N ARG A 37 17.79 -7.12 8.37
CA ARG A 37 18.07 -8.51 8.79
C ARG A 37 17.92 -9.45 7.60
N PRO A 38 18.77 -10.49 7.49
CA PRO A 38 18.54 -11.57 6.54
C PRO A 38 17.18 -12.24 6.77
N GLY A 39 16.54 -12.67 5.70
CA GLY A 39 15.21 -13.25 5.76
C GLY A 39 14.44 -13.24 4.45
N THR A 40 13.27 -13.87 4.47
CA THR A 40 12.29 -13.78 3.38
C THR A 40 11.16 -12.86 3.81
N TYR A 41 10.92 -11.81 3.02
CA TYR A 41 9.90 -10.80 3.25
C TYR A 41 8.86 -10.85 2.14
N PHE A 42 7.62 -10.44 2.46
CA PHE A 42 6.55 -10.28 1.48
C PHE A 42 5.94 -8.87 1.53
N PRO A 43 6.68 -7.84 1.07
CA PRO A 43 6.16 -6.49 1.01
C PRO A 43 4.84 -6.43 0.24
N ALA A 44 3.90 -5.68 0.80
CA ALA A 44 2.56 -5.53 0.27
C ALA A 44 2.21 -4.05 0.10
N LEU A 45 1.52 -3.75 -0.99
CA LEU A 45 0.79 -2.51 -1.18
C LEU A 45 -0.70 -2.82 -1.18
N ARG A 46 -1.45 -2.20 -0.27
CA ARG A 46 -2.92 -2.21 -0.30
C ARG A 46 -3.42 -0.87 -0.79
N VAL A 47 -4.30 -0.89 -1.79
CA VAL A 47 -4.94 0.31 -2.35
C VAL A 47 -6.45 0.20 -2.20
N VAL A 48 -7.08 1.28 -1.76
CA VAL A 48 -8.53 1.37 -1.59
C VAL A 48 -9.10 2.41 -2.53
N SER A 49 -10.00 1.97 -3.41
CA SER A 49 -10.79 2.84 -4.28
C SER A 49 -12.20 3.02 -3.71
N GLN A 50 -12.69 4.25 -3.74
CA GLN A 50 -14.02 4.64 -3.31
C GLN A 50 -14.46 5.78 -4.25
N ARG A 51 -15.69 5.71 -4.78
CA ARG A 51 -16.15 6.57 -5.89
C ARG A 51 -16.06 8.08 -5.60
N GLN A 52 -16.38 8.50 -4.38
CA GLN A 52 -16.32 9.89 -3.94
C GLN A 52 -14.93 10.26 -3.37
N GLY A 53 -13.98 9.33 -3.37
CA GLY A 53 -12.67 9.54 -2.79
C GLY A 53 -12.66 9.53 -1.25
N ASP A 54 -13.76 9.19 -0.59
CA ASP A 54 -13.82 9.11 0.88
C ASP A 54 -12.96 7.94 1.37
N ALA A 55 -11.99 8.24 2.24
CA ALA A 55 -11.05 7.27 2.77
C ALA A 55 -11.51 6.64 4.09
N ILE A 56 -12.47 7.25 4.79
CA ILE A 56 -12.88 6.88 6.15
C ILE A 56 -14.26 6.22 6.21
N THR A 57 -15.10 6.40 5.17
CA THR A 57 -16.40 5.72 5.10
C THR A 57 -16.27 4.20 5.25
N PRO A 58 -17.21 3.50 5.89
CA PRO A 58 -17.21 2.03 5.89
C PRO A 58 -17.74 1.45 4.57
N PHE A 59 -18.38 2.25 3.71
CA PHE A 59 -19.12 1.77 2.55
C PHE A 59 -18.35 1.84 1.24
N ALA A 60 -18.59 0.86 0.35
CA ALA A 60 -18.10 0.85 -1.03
C ALA A 60 -16.58 1.06 -1.18
N ARG A 61 -15.80 0.52 -0.24
CA ARG A 61 -14.33 0.55 -0.24
C ARG A 61 -13.78 -0.71 -0.88
N ILE A 62 -13.43 -0.61 -2.17
CA ILE A 62 -12.84 -1.73 -2.91
C ILE A 62 -11.34 -1.78 -2.61
N GLN A 63 -10.90 -2.85 -1.95
CA GLN A 63 -9.51 -3.07 -1.59
C GLN A 63 -8.82 -3.93 -2.65
N ASN A 64 -7.63 -3.52 -3.06
CA ASN A 64 -6.75 -4.26 -3.96
C ASN A 64 -5.41 -4.46 -3.27
N LEU A 65 -4.75 -5.58 -3.54
CA LEU A 65 -3.50 -5.97 -2.90
C LEU A 65 -2.49 -6.39 -3.97
N GLY A 66 -1.31 -5.78 -3.95
CA GLY A 66 -0.13 -6.22 -4.69
C GLY A 66 0.96 -6.67 -3.73
N ARG A 67 1.67 -7.75 -4.06
CA ARG A 67 2.73 -8.31 -3.23
C ARG A 67 3.90 -8.83 -4.07
N VAL A 68 5.09 -8.82 -3.49
CA VAL A 68 6.30 -9.40 -4.07
C VAL A 68 7.07 -10.17 -2.99
N ARG A 69 7.86 -11.18 -3.38
CA ARG A 69 8.78 -11.88 -2.47
C ARG A 69 10.17 -11.25 -2.58
N VAL A 70 10.77 -10.93 -1.44
CA VAL A 70 12.15 -10.44 -1.33
C VAL A 70 12.93 -11.39 -0.44
N VAL A 71 14.15 -11.74 -0.85
CA VAL A 71 15.10 -12.52 -0.06
C VAL A 71 16.32 -11.66 0.21
N VAL A 72 16.72 -11.59 1.47
CA VAL A 72 17.88 -10.83 1.94
C VAL A 72 18.85 -11.83 2.55
N GLU A 73 20.10 -11.79 2.10
CA GLU A 73 21.21 -12.66 2.52
C GLU A 73 22.15 -11.96 3.51
#